data_AF-A0A374MUF3-F1
#
_entry.id   AF-A0A374MUF3-F1
#
_cell.length_a   1.000
_cell.length_b   1.000
_cell.length_c   1.000
_cell.angle_alpha   90.00
_cell.angle_beta   90.00
_cell.angle_gamma   90.00
#
_symmetry.space_group_name_H-M   'P 1'
#
loop_
_entity.id
_entity.type
_entity.pdbx_description
1 polymer ?
#
loop_
_entity_poly.entity_id
_entity_poly.type
_entity_poly.pdbx_seq_one_letter_code
_entity_poly.pdbx_strand_id
1 'polypeptide(L)' 'MSEKLLIVEDDKKLNDGIRLALKNDSYFFYQCQTLQEARE' A
#
# COMPACT_ATOMS: atom_id res chain seq x y z
N MET A 1 3.68 14.10 11.71
CA MET A 1 4.48 12.88 11.45
C MET A 1 3.77 12.15 10.34
N SER A 2 4.46 11.79 9.27
CA SER A 2 3.87 10.99 8.20
C SER A 2 3.98 9.52 8.55
N GLU A 3 2.85 8.82 8.64
CA GLU A 3 2.82 7.37 8.91
C GLU A 3 3.03 6.62 7.59
N LYS A 4 3.84 5.55 7.64
CA LYS A 4 4.13 4.71 6.48
C LYS A 4 3.23 3.49 6.52
N LEU A 5 2.49 3.26 5.45
CA LEU A 5 1.60 2.12 5.29
C LEU A 5 2.09 1.25 4.13
N LEU A 6 2.29 -0.04 4.41
CA LEU A 6 2.61 -1.05 3.40
C LEU A 6 1.34 -1.86 3.10
N ILE A 7 0.94 -1.90 1.84
CA ILE A 7 -0.19 -2.69 1.35
C ILE A 7 0.40 -3.87 0.56
N VAL A 8 0.11 -5.08 1.01
CA VAL A 8 0.50 -6.31 0.31
C VAL A 8 -0.78 -7.02 -0.14
N GLU A 9 -1.03 -6.98 -1.43
CA GLU A 9 -2.27 -7.47 -2.05
C GLU A 9 -1.98 -7.84 -3.50
N ASP A 10 -2.26 -9.09 -3.87
CA ASP A 10 -1.90 -9.68 -5.16
C ASP A 10 -2.82 -9.23 -6.30
N ASP A 11 -4.08 -8.89 -6.02
CA ASP A 11 -4.92 -8.21 -7.01
C ASP A 11 -4.59 -6.72 -7.10
N LYS A 12 -4.06 -6.31 -8.25
CA LYS A 12 -3.66 -4.91 -8.48
C LYS A 12 -4.81 -3.92 -8.29
N LYS A 13 -6.03 -4.24 -8.71
CA LYS A 13 -7.15 -3.28 -8.66
C LYS A 13 -7.60 -3.08 -7.22
N LEU A 14 -7.65 -4.14 -6.42
CA LEU A 14 -7.94 -4.07 -5.00
C LEU A 14 -6.83 -3.30 -4.26
N ASN A 15 -5.57 -3.59 -4.56
CA ASN A 15 -4.42 -2.89 -3.98
C ASN A 15 -4.51 -1.36 -4.21
N ASP A 16 -4.78 -0.95 -5.45
CA ASP A 16 -4.98 0.46 -5.80
C ASP A 16 -6.23 1.06 -5.13
N GLY A 17 -7.31 0.27 -5.00
CA GLY A 17 -8.54 0.66 -4.31
C GLY A 17 -8.34 0.93 -2.81
N ILE A 18 -7.58 0.08 -2.12
CA ILE A 18 -7.25 0.24 -0.70
C ILE A 18 -6.44 1.53 -0.49
N ARG A 19 -5.41 1.77 -1.30
CA ARG A 19 -4.64 3.02 -1.25
C ARG A 19 -5.53 4.25 -1.44
N LEU A 20 -6.44 4.21 -2.41
CA LEU A 20 -7.34 5.33 -2.68
C LEU A 20 -8.29 5.60 -1.52
N ALA A 21 -8.88 4.55 -0.94
CA ALA A 21 -9.81 4.66 0.18
C ALA A 21 -9.15 5.21 1.46
N LEU A 22 -7.86 4.90 1.67
CA LEU A 22 -7.09 5.35 2.83
C LEU A 22 -6.35 6.67 2.60
N LYS A 23 -6.46 7.30 1.42
CA LYS A 23 -5.65 8.45 1.05
C LYS A 23 -5.80 9.61 2.05
N ASN A 24 -4.68 9.98 2.67
CA ASN A 24 -4.54 11.13 3.56
C ASN A 24 -3.14 11.73 3.36
N ASP A 25 -2.99 13.06 3.44
CA ASP A 25 -1.70 13.73 3.26
C ASP A 25 -0.67 13.36 4.34
N SER A 26 -1.13 12.79 5.45
CA SER A 26 -0.29 12.26 6.53
C SER A 26 0.21 10.85 6.28
N TYR A 27 -0.16 10.19 5.17
CA TYR A 27 0.21 8.81 4.87
C TYR A 27 1.12 8.69 3.66
N PHE A 28 2.18 7.92 3.81
CA PHE A 28 3.03 7.48 2.72
C PHE A 28 2.78 5.99 2.44
N PHE A 29 2.42 5.67 1.21
CA PHE A 29 2.02 4.31 0.82
C PHE A 29 3.14 3.60 0.07
N TYR A 30 3.38 2.34 0.44
CA TYR A 30 4.13 1.35 -0.32
C TYR A 30 3.16 0.24 -0.72
N GLN A 31 3.19 -0.19 -1.98
CA GLN A 31 2.29 -1.21 -2.51
C GLN A 31 3.13 -2.34 -3.12
N CYS A 32 2.84 -3.57 -2.70
CA CYS A 32 3.48 -4.79 -3.18
C CYS A 32 2.41 -5.80 -3.60
N GLN A 33 2.70 -6.60 -4.62
CA GLN A 33 1.84 -7.70 -5.08
C GLN A 33 2.23 -9.04 -4.46
N THR A 34 3.47 -9.17 -3.99
CA THR A 34 3.96 -10.43 -3.41
C THR A 34 4.60 -10.20 -2.04
N LEU A 35 4.64 -11.26 -1.24
CA LEU A 35 5.38 -11.25 0.03
C LEU A 35 6.90 -11.08 -0.17
N GLN A 36 7.42 -11.42 -1.35
CA GLN A 36 8.83 -11.21 -1.67
C GLN A 36 9.12 -9.72 -1.83
N GLU A 37 8.32 -9.01 -2.64
CA GLU A 37 8.44 -7.56 -2.83
C GLU A 37 8.29 -6.80 -1.51
N ALA A 38 7.45 -7.29 -0.59
CA ALA A 38 7.23 -6.67 0.72
C ALA A 38 8.43 -6.81 1.69
N ARG A 39 9.36 -7.72 1.40
CA ARG A 39 10.55 -7.98 2.23
C ARG A 39 11.80 -7.22 1.75
N GLU A 40 11.79 -6.72 0.52
CA GLU A 40 12.86 -5.93 -0.10
C GLU A 40 12.72 -4.43 0.25
#